data_AF-A0A4U0ZTW5-F1
#
_entry.id   AF-A0A4U0ZTW5-F1
#
_cell.length_a   1.000
_cell.length_b   1.000
_cell.length_c   1.000
_cell.angle_alpha   90.00
_cell.angle_beta   90.00
_cell.angle_gamma   90.00
#
_symmetry.space_group_name_H-M   'P 1'
#
loop_
_entity.id
_entity.type
_entity.pdbx_description
1 polymer ?
#
loop_
_entity_poly.entity_id
_entity_poly.type
_entity_poly.pdbx_seq_one_letter_code
_entity_poly.pdbx_strand_id
1 'polypeptide(L)' 'MGLNRIQIHIFKQLSSALGMKIEDYLSRFSKEYILRDIKTLDDLTEEEGDSWITKAYLESLG' A
#
# COMPACT_ATOMS: atom_id res chain seq x y z
N MET A 1 -7.73 -5.53 -12.96
CA MET A 1 -7.37 -6.68 -12.12
C MET A 1 -6.85 -6.10 -10.83
N GLY A 2 -7.51 -6.40 -9.71
CA GLY A 2 -7.14 -5.85 -8.41
C GLY A 2 -5.90 -6.53 -7.82
N LEU A 3 -5.52 -6.13 -6.63
CA LEU A 3 -4.38 -6.71 -5.91
C LEU A 3 -4.48 -8.23 -5.74
N ASN A 4 -3.34 -8.91 -5.84
CA ASN A 4 -3.27 -10.32 -5.51
C ASN A 4 -3.17 -10.56 -3.99
N ARG A 5 -3.37 -11.83 -3.59
CA ARG A 5 -3.40 -12.24 -2.18
C ARG A 5 -2.11 -11.88 -1.41
N ILE A 6 -0.96 -11.92 -2.07
CA ILE A 6 0.34 -11.62 -1.46
C ILE A 6 0.43 -10.12 -1.19
N GLN A 7 0.12 -9.29 -2.18
CA GLN A 7 0.10 -7.84 -2.03
C GLN A 7 -0.84 -7.40 -0.90
N ILE A 8 -2.07 -7.94 -0.86
CA ILE A 8 -3.03 -7.65 0.22
C ILE A 8 -2.44 -8.00 1.60
N HIS A 9 -1.71 -9.12 1.70
CA HIS A 9 -1.07 -9.52 2.96
C HIS A 9 0.05 -8.55 3.35
N ILE A 10 0.84 -8.09 2.38
CA ILE A 10 1.91 -7.10 2.60
C ILE A 10 1.32 -5.77 3.07
N PHE A 11 0.25 -5.27 2.46
CA PHE A 11 -0.43 -4.04 2.93
C PHE A 11 -0.95 -4.17 4.37
N LYS A 12 -1.47 -5.34 4.75
CA LYS A 12 -1.87 -5.62 6.14
C LYS A 12 -0.68 -5.62 7.10
N GLN A 13 0.46 -6.18 6.69
CA GLN A 13 1.68 -6.16 7.48
C GLN A 13 2.22 -4.74 7.64
N LEU A 14 2.30 -3.96 6.56
CA LEU A 14 2.78 -2.57 6.56
C LEU A 14 1.92 -1.66 7.44
N SER A 15 0.59 -1.74 7.29
CA SER A 15 -0.34 -0.97 8.13
C SER A 15 -0.25 -1.39 9.61
N SER A 16 -0.16 -2.70 9.88
CA SER A 16 0.00 -3.21 11.25
C SER A 16 1.33 -2.82 11.90
N ALA A 17 2.43 -2.77 11.13
CA ALA A 17 3.74 -2.35 11.61
C ALA A 17 3.75 -0.88 12.08
N LEU A 18 2.92 -0.05 11.46
CA LEU A 18 2.72 1.36 11.82
C LEU A 18 1.59 1.57 12.85
N GLY A 19 0.93 0.51 13.30
CA GLY A 19 -0.23 0.60 14.20
C GLY A 19 -1.43 1.31 13.58
N MET A 20 -1.52 1.35 12.26
CA MET A 20 -2.58 2.04 11.52
C MET A 20 -3.62 1.05 11.00
N LYS A 21 -4.86 1.50 10.85
CA LYS A 21 -5.84 0.78 10.03
C LYS A 21 -5.42 0.85 8.57
N ILE A 22 -5.83 -0.14 7.79
CA ILE A 22 -5.44 -0.21 6.38
C ILE A 22 -5.97 0.99 5.58
N GLU A 23 -7.17 1.49 5.89
CA GLU A 23 -7.75 2.67 5.25
C GLU A 23 -6.96 3.95 5.57
N ASP A 24 -6.54 4.12 6.83
CA ASP A 24 -5.69 5.24 7.25
C ASP A 24 -4.30 5.16 6.60
N TYR A 25 -3.72 3.96 6.52
CA TYR A 25 -2.46 3.72 5.82
C TYR A 25 -2.57 4.09 4.34
N LEU A 26 -3.63 3.64 3.66
CA LEU A 26 -3.88 3.95 2.27
C LEU A 26 -4.07 5.47 2.08
N SER A 27 -4.91 6.11 2.88
CA SER A 27 -5.15 7.54 2.76
C SER A 27 -3.90 8.38 3.01
N ARG A 28 -3.02 7.95 3.93
CA ARG A 28 -1.79 8.65 4.27
C ARG A 28 -0.75 8.58 3.16
N PHE A 29 -0.51 7.39 2.63
CA PHE A 29 0.64 7.12 1.77
C PHE A 29 0.30 7.04 0.27
N SER A 30 -0.99 6.97 -0.09
CA SER A 30 -1.40 6.84 -1.50
C SER A 30 -0.97 8.01 -2.37
N LYS A 31 -1.07 9.23 -1.85
CA LYS A 31 -0.58 10.42 -2.54
C LYS A 31 0.93 10.41 -2.75
N GLU A 32 1.69 9.86 -1.82
CA GLU A 32 3.16 9.83 -1.90
C GLU A 32 3.66 8.73 -2.83
N TYR A 33 3.07 7.54 -2.75
CA TYR A 33 3.58 6.39 -3.49
C TYR A 33 3.02 6.26 -4.90
N ILE A 34 1.76 6.63 -5.13
CA ILE A 34 1.10 6.46 -6.44
C ILE A 34 0.45 7.73 -6.98
N LEU A 35 0.64 8.90 -6.33
CA LEU A 35 0.09 10.20 -6.75
C LEU A 35 -1.44 10.21 -6.92
N ARG A 36 -2.13 9.29 -6.26
CA ARG A 36 -3.58 9.09 -6.38
C ARG A 36 -4.15 8.89 -4.99
N ASP A 37 -5.33 9.46 -4.75
CA ASP A 37 -6.06 9.24 -3.50
C ASP A 37 -6.87 7.95 -3.61
N ILE A 38 -6.60 7.00 -2.73
CA ILE A 38 -7.35 5.74 -2.66
C ILE A 38 -7.70 5.40 -1.22
N LYS A 39 -8.91 4.87 -1.08
CA LYS A 39 -9.51 4.55 0.20
C LYS A 39 -9.54 3.05 0.48
N THR A 40 -9.54 2.24 -0.58
CA THR A 40 -9.65 0.79 -0.47
C THR A 40 -8.56 0.11 -1.28
N LEU A 41 -8.22 -1.12 -0.89
CA LEU A 41 -7.32 -1.98 -1.64
C LEU A 41 -7.89 -2.41 -2.99
N ASP A 42 -9.20 -2.32 -3.18
CA ASP A 42 -9.90 -2.72 -4.41
C ASP A 42 -9.67 -1.70 -5.54
N ASP A 43 -9.38 -0.44 -5.18
CA ASP A 43 -9.06 0.64 -6.13
C ASP A 43 -7.64 0.54 -6.71
N LEU A 44 -6.80 -0.33 -6.15
CA LEU A 44 -5.42 -0.58 -6.58
C LEU A 44 -5.38 -1.64 -7.67
N THR A 45 -4.68 -1.31 -8.75
CA THR A 45 -4.20 -2.31 -9.68
C THR A 45 -3.02 -3.09 -9.11
N GLU A 46 -2.78 -4.29 -9.63
CA GLU A 46 -1.61 -5.09 -9.26
C GLU A 46 -0.30 -4.30 -9.48
N GLU A 47 -0.16 -3.55 -10.58
CA GLU A 47 1.04 -2.75 -10.87
C GLU A 47 1.25 -1.59 -9.88
N GLU A 48 0.17 -0.90 -9.49
CA GLU A 48 0.23 0.14 -8.45
C GLU A 48 0.61 -0.48 -7.09
N GLY A 49 0.08 -1.67 -6.79
CA GLY A 49 0.41 -2.42 -5.58
C GLY A 49 1.89 -2.79 -5.49
N ASP A 50 2.45 -3.36 -6.55
CA ASP A 50 3.88 -3.72 -6.62
C ASP A 50 4.77 -2.48 -6.52
N SER A 51 4.42 -1.41 -7.24
CA SER A 51 5.16 -0.15 -7.19
C SER A 51 5.19 0.45 -5.78
N TRP A 52 4.04 0.43 -5.09
CA TRP A 52 3.93 0.90 -3.72
C TRP A 52 4.76 0.05 -2.78
N ILE A 53 4.59 -1.27 -2.80
CA ILE A 53 5.31 -2.20 -1.92
C ILE A 53 6.83 -2.03 -2.11
N THR A 54 7.28 -1.88 -3.35
CA THR A 54 8.69 -1.63 -3.67
C THR A 54 9.17 -0.33 -3.05
N LYS A 55 8.42 0.77 -3.18
CA LYS A 55 8.78 2.07 -2.55
C LYS A 55 8.84 1.97 -1.04
N ALA A 56 7.82 1.40 -0.40
CA ALA A 56 7.78 1.22 1.05
C ALA A 56 8.95 0.35 1.56
N TYR A 57 9.32 -0.69 0.80
CA TYR A 57 10.48 -1.51 1.12
C TYR A 57 11.80 -0.73 1.00
N LEU A 58 11.98 0.05 -0.08
CA LEU A 58 13.16 0.89 -0.26
C LEU A 58 13.28 1.96 0.84
N GLU A 59 12.18 2.58 1.26
CA GLU A 59 12.18 3.52 2.37
C GLU A 59 12.56 2.86 3.70
N SER A 60 12.15 1.61 3.93
CA SER A 60 12.52 0.87 5.14
C SER A 60 14.00 0.48 5.20
N LEU A 61 14.74 0.57 4.09
CA LEU A 61 16.17 0.27 4.03
C LEU A 61 17.06 1.51 4.29
N GLY A 62 16.48 2.71 4.33
CA GLY A 62 17.16 3.98 4.63
C GLY A 62 17.01 4.40 6.09
#